data_AF-A0A1E1M4B3-F1
#
_entry.id   AF-A0A1E1M4B3-F1
#
_cell.length_a   1.000
_cell.length_b   1.000
_cell.length_c   1.000
_cell.angle_alpha   90.00
_cell.angle_beta   90.00
_cell.angle_gamma   90.00
#
_symmetry.space_group_name_H-M   'P 1'
#
loop_
_entity.id
_entity.type
_entity.pdbx_description
1 polymer ?
#
loop_
_entity_poly.entity_id
_entity_poly.type
_entity_poly.pdbx_seq_one_letter_code
_entity_poly.pdbx_strand_id
1 'polypeptide(L)'
;MFFFFGVQFGQASSKLLAYGILPMRGVGGIIGWFWLFVLMGVLTCMSGCVLGLFLPESFKKHSSAFLSKRNIFTERELHILRSRVLMIEPMKGKKKKRIGKAAFIKAFANLRL
;
A
#
# COMPACT_ATOMS: atom_id res chain seq x y z
N MET A 1 19.55 -7.57 12.51
CA MET A 1 19.95 -6.21 12.10
C MET A 1 19.11 -5.64 10.94
N PHE A 2 18.59 -6.45 10.01
CA PHE A 2 17.82 -5.96 8.83
C PHE A 2 16.47 -5.27 9.11
N PHE A 3 15.85 -5.50 10.27
CA PHE A 3 14.51 -4.97 10.56
C PHE A 3 14.43 -3.42 10.51
N PHE A 4 15.50 -2.73 10.93
CA PHE A 4 15.53 -1.27 10.98
C PHE A 4 16.03 -0.60 9.69
N PHE A 5 16.37 -1.37 8.67
CA PHE A 5 16.94 -0.84 7.43
C PHE A 5 16.02 0.17 6.74
N GLY A 6 14.70 -0.08 6.75
CA GLY A 6 13.72 0.84 6.16
C GLY A 6 13.66 2.20 6.85
N VAL A 7 13.79 2.23 8.18
CA VAL A 7 13.79 3.49 8.95
C VAL A 7 15.05 4.29 8.62
N GLN A 8 16.20 3.63 8.57
CA GLN A 8 17.47 4.29 8.22
C GLN A 8 17.45 4.84 6.80
N PHE A 9 16.84 4.11 5.85
CA PHE A 9 16.68 4.54 4.47
C PHE A 9 15.78 5.77 4.35
N GLY A 10 14.67 5.81 5.11
CA GLY A 10 13.80 6.99 5.18
C GLY A 10 14.51 8.23 5.69
N GLN A 11 15.32 8.09 6.74
CA GLN A 11 16.12 9.20 7.29
C GLN A 11 17.17 9.72 6.32
N ALA A 12 17.86 8.84 5.58
CA ALA A 12 18.82 9.23 4.55
C ALA A 12 18.14 9.97 3.39
N SER A 13 16.96 9.49 2.96
CA SER A 13 16.17 10.09 1.88
C SER A 13 15.72 11.51 2.22
N SER A 14 15.32 11.75 3.48
CA SER A 14 14.91 13.07 3.95
C SER A 14 16.02 14.13 3.84
N LYS A 15 17.27 13.75 4.18
CA LYS A 15 18.43 14.64 4.03
C LYS A 15 18.76 14.94 2.57
N LEU A 16 18.59 13.96 1.69
CA LEU A 16 18.83 14.09 0.26
C LEU A 16 17.80 15.02 -0.39
N LEU A 17 16.52 14.91 0.01
CA LEU A 17 15.45 15.83 -0.37
C LEU A 17 15.71 17.26 0.11
N ALA A 18 16.18 17.42 1.35
CA ALA A 18 16.55 18.73 1.89
C ALA A 18 17.70 19.37 1.12
N TYR A 19 18.69 18.60 0.67
CA TYR A 19 19.75 19.11 -0.21
C TYR A 19 19.21 19.49 -1.60
N GLY A 20 18.32 18.68 -2.17
CA GLY A 20 17.69 18.94 -3.48
C GLY A 20 16.82 20.20 -3.52
N ILE A 21 16.27 20.65 -2.39
CA ILE A 21 15.42 21.86 -2.32
C ILE A 21 16.24 23.16 -2.35
N LEU A 22 17.50 23.15 -1.90
CA LEU A 22 18.36 24.34 -1.83
C LEU A 22 18.49 25.07 -3.18
N PRO A 23 18.80 24.38 -4.31
CA PRO A 23 18.90 25.04 -5.62
C PRO A 23 17.54 25.42 -6.23
N MET A 24 16.41 24.96 -5.67
CA MET A 24 15.07 25.22 -6.22
C MET A 24 14.45 26.55 -5.76
N ARG A 25 15.14 27.30 -4.88
CA ARG A 25 14.72 28.66 -4.49
C ARG A 25 14.80 29.59 -5.71
N GLY A 26 13.65 29.93 -6.27
CA GLY A 26 13.54 30.83 -7.43
C GLY A 26 13.27 30.12 -8.77
N VAL A 27 13.22 28.79 -8.79
CA VAL A 27 12.81 28.04 -9.99
C VAL A 27 11.32 28.25 -10.23
N GLY A 28 10.97 28.91 -11.35
CA GLY A 28 9.59 29.20 -11.75
C GLY A 28 8.90 30.33 -10.96
N GLY A 29 9.65 31.14 -10.20
CA GLY A 29 9.07 32.21 -9.37
C GLY A 29 8.31 31.71 -8.13
N ILE A 30 8.42 30.41 -7.82
CA ILE A 30 7.68 29.75 -6.74
C ILE A 30 8.55 29.64 -5.49
N ILE A 31 7.91 29.71 -4.33
CA ILE A 31 8.57 29.60 -3.03
C ILE A 31 9.13 28.18 -2.86
N GLY A 32 10.38 28.05 -2.44
CA GLY A 32 11.09 26.76 -2.36
C GLY A 32 10.38 25.67 -1.52
N TRP A 33 9.52 26.05 -0.57
CA TRP A 33 8.73 25.09 0.21
C TRP A 33 7.65 24.37 -0.61
N PHE A 34 7.10 24.99 -1.65
CA PHE A 34 6.12 24.35 -2.53
C PHE A 34 6.71 23.12 -3.25
N TRP A 35 7.97 23.24 -3.69
CA TRP A 35 8.70 22.16 -4.32
C TRP A 35 8.86 20.94 -3.40
N LEU A 36 8.81 21.11 -2.07
CA LEU A 36 8.91 20.01 -1.11
C LEU A 36 7.70 19.08 -1.21
N PHE A 37 6.49 19.64 -1.36
CA PHE A 37 5.29 18.84 -1.57
C PHE A 37 5.25 18.18 -2.94
N VAL A 38 5.66 18.91 -3.99
CA VAL A 38 5.68 18.37 -5.35
C VAL A 38 6.61 17.15 -5.41
N LEU A 39 7.83 17.29 -4.89
CA LEU A 39 8.83 16.24 -4.96
C LEU A 39 8.46 15.03 -4.08
N MET A 40 7.92 15.28 -2.89
CA MET A 40 7.38 14.21 -2.03
C MET A 40 6.17 13.51 -2.68
N GLY A 41 5.28 14.27 -3.31
CA GLY A 41 4.10 13.76 -4.00
C GLY A 41 4.47 12.86 -5.18
N VAL A 42 5.40 13.29 -6.02
CA VAL A 42 5.90 12.48 -7.14
C VAL A 42 6.54 11.18 -6.66
N LEU A 43 7.39 11.24 -5.63
CA LEU A 43 7.99 10.03 -5.04
C LEU A 43 6.94 9.09 -4.43
N THR A 44 5.89 9.64 -3.81
CA THR A 44 4.80 8.85 -3.24
C THR A 44 3.94 8.20 -4.33
N CYS A 45 3.60 8.93 -5.39
CA CYS A 45 2.91 8.37 -6.54
C CYS A 45 3.75 7.30 -7.24
N MET A 46 5.05 7.52 -7.41
CA MET A 46 5.97 6.56 -8.02
C MET A 46 6.09 5.30 -7.17
N SER A 47 6.28 5.43 -5.85
CA SER A 47 6.33 4.27 -4.95
C SER A 47 4.99 3.54 -4.88
N GLY A 48 3.86 4.25 -4.88
CA GLY A 48 2.52 3.67 -4.98
C GLY A 48 2.30 2.92 -6.29
N CYS A 49 2.78 3.45 -7.41
CA CYS A 49 2.74 2.77 -8.71
C CYS A 49 3.59 1.51 -8.70
N VAL A 50 4.84 1.59 -8.22
CA VAL A 50 5.73 0.43 -8.08
C VAL A 50 5.09 -0.62 -7.17
N LEU A 51 4.58 -0.26 -6.00
CA LEU A 51 3.91 -1.18 -5.09
C LEU A 51 2.64 -1.78 -5.70
N GLY A 52 1.82 -0.99 -6.39
CA GLY A 52 0.63 -1.48 -7.09
C GLY A 52 0.96 -2.45 -8.23
N LEU A 53 2.13 -2.30 -8.87
CA LEU A 53 2.60 -3.21 -9.91
C LEU A 53 3.26 -4.47 -9.32
N PHE A 54 3.99 -4.34 -8.21
CA PHE A 54 4.82 -5.41 -7.64
C PHE A 54 4.11 -6.23 -6.55
N LEU A 55 3.16 -5.67 -5.80
CA LEU A 55 2.41 -6.43 -4.78
C LEU A 55 1.25 -7.21 -5.41
N PRO A 56 1.16 -8.53 -5.17
CA PRO A 56 -0.01 -9.29 -5.55
C PRO A 56 -1.21 -8.90 -4.67
N GLU A 57 -2.36 -8.58 -5.29
CA GLU A 57 -3.55 -8.08 -4.59
C GLU A 57 -4.15 -9.05 -3.57
N SER A 58 -3.90 -10.36 -3.70
CA SER A 58 -4.43 -11.33 -2.74
C SER A 58 -3.82 -12.72 -2.85
N PHE A 59 -3.58 -13.36 -1.70
CA PHE A 59 -3.31 -14.81 -1.59
C PHE A 59 -4.43 -15.72 -2.16
N LYS A 60 -5.59 -15.13 -2.55
CA LYS A 60 -6.70 -15.83 -3.22
C LYS A 60 -6.67 -15.73 -4.74
N LYS A 61 -5.92 -14.79 -5.33
CA LYS A 61 -5.86 -14.59 -6.78
C LYS A 61 -4.42 -14.29 -7.18
N HIS A 62 -3.74 -15.29 -7.73
CA HIS A 62 -2.34 -15.23 -8.20
C HIS A 62 -2.21 -14.45 -9.51
N SER A 63 -2.74 -13.23 -9.54
CA SER A 63 -2.50 -12.31 -10.63
C SER A 63 -2.37 -10.94 -10.02
N SER A 64 -1.18 -10.34 -10.10
CA SER A 64 -1.08 -8.89 -10.01
C SER A 64 -2.04 -8.28 -11.04
N ALA A 65 -2.60 -7.12 -10.73
CA ALA A 65 -3.49 -6.39 -11.63
C ALA A 65 -2.83 -6.06 -13.00
N PHE A 66 -1.49 -6.08 -13.08
CA PHE A 66 -0.74 -5.71 -14.29
C PHE A 66 0.27 -6.77 -14.78
N LEU A 67 0.87 -7.55 -13.89
CA LEU A 67 1.81 -8.65 -14.22
C LEU A 67 1.11 -10.00 -14.06
N SER A 68 0.15 -10.27 -14.95
CA SER A 68 -0.68 -11.49 -14.93
C SER A 68 0.11 -12.78 -15.26
N LYS A 69 1.39 -12.70 -15.63
CA LYS A 69 2.12 -13.81 -16.26
C LYS A 69 3.22 -14.49 -15.41
N ARG A 70 3.48 -14.04 -14.17
CA ARG A 70 4.42 -14.74 -13.27
C ARG A 70 3.66 -15.40 -12.13
N ASN A 71 3.54 -16.72 -12.20
CA ASN A 71 3.17 -17.54 -11.05
C ASN A 71 4.32 -17.47 -10.04
N ILE A 72 4.17 -16.65 -9.00
CA ILE A 72 5.15 -16.50 -7.92
C ILE A 72 5.17 -17.78 -7.04
N PHE A 73 4.09 -18.57 -7.05
CA PHE A 73 3.96 -19.80 -6.28
C PHE A 73 3.41 -20.94 -7.13
N THR A 74 3.92 -22.15 -6.91
CA THR A 74 3.37 -23.38 -7.50
C THR A 74 2.07 -23.78 -6.76
N GLU A 75 1.15 -24.49 -7.42
CA GLU A 75 -0.09 -25.01 -6.81
C GLU A 75 0.14 -25.74 -5.47
N ARG A 76 1.26 -26.46 -5.33
CA ARG A 76 1.63 -27.14 -4.08
C ARG A 76 2.01 -26.18 -2.95
N GLU A 77 2.78 -25.14 -3.24
CA GLU A 77 3.19 -24.14 -2.23
C GLU A 77 1.98 -23.34 -1.75
N LEU A 78 1.06 -23.03 -2.66
CA LEU A 78 -0.17 -22.34 -2.36
C LEU A 78 -1.09 -23.14 -1.42
N HIS A 79 -1.19 -24.44 -1.64
CA HIS A 79 -1.95 -25.34 -0.75
C HIS A 79 -1.37 -25.32 0.67
N ILE A 80 -0.04 -25.40 0.82
CA ILE A 80 0.64 -25.34 2.12
C ILE A 80 0.39 -23.99 2.80
N LEU A 81 0.56 -22.88 2.08
CA LEU A 81 0.34 -21.53 2.58
C LEU A 81 -1.10 -21.31 3.05
N ARG A 82 -2.10 -21.74 2.29
CA ARG A 82 -3.52 -21.61 2.68
C ARG A 82 -3.84 -22.43 3.93
N SER A 83 -3.36 -23.67 3.98
CA SER A 83 -3.56 -24.53 5.16
C SER A 83 -2.94 -23.92 6.41
N ARG A 84 -1.72 -23.38 6.31
CA ARG A 84 -1.06 -22.66 7.42
C ARG A 84 -1.83 -21.41 7.84
N VAL A 85 -2.24 -20.56 6.90
CA VAL A 85 -2.99 -19.33 7.21
C VAL A 85 -4.33 -19.63 7.86
N LEU A 86 -5.06 -20.66 7.40
CA LEU A 86 -6.33 -21.06 8.01
C LEU A 86 -6.15 -21.65 9.41
N MET A 87 -5.03 -22.35 9.67
CA MET A 87 -4.69 -22.83 11.02
C MET A 87 -4.33 -21.68 11.97
N ILE A 88 -3.61 -20.65 11.51
CA ILE A 88 -3.20 -19.51 12.34
C ILE A 88 -4.35 -18.53 12.57
N GLU A 89 -5.17 -18.28 11.54
CA GLU A 89 -6.28 -17.33 11.59
C GLU A 89 -7.56 -18.00 11.04
N PRO A 90 -8.27 -18.82 11.84
CA PRO A 90 -9.44 -19.56 11.38
C PRO A 90 -10.58 -18.65 10.90
N MET A 91 -10.60 -17.39 11.33
CA MET A 91 -11.59 -16.39 10.93
C MET A 91 -11.42 -15.89 9.49
N LYS A 92 -10.24 -16.04 8.87
CA LYS A 92 -9.95 -15.60 7.49
C LYS A 92 -10.66 -16.44 6.41
N GLY A 93 -11.16 -17.62 6.79
CA GLY A 93 -11.96 -18.50 5.94
C GLY A 93 -13.40 -18.04 5.74
N LYS A 94 -13.95 -17.22 6.63
CA LYS A 94 -15.35 -16.76 6.53
C LYS A 94 -15.46 -15.63 5.50
N LYS A 95 -16.34 -15.79 4.49
CA LYS A 95 -16.65 -14.71 3.53
C LYS A 95 -17.15 -13.50 4.32
N LYS A 96 -16.55 -12.32 4.13
CA LYS A 96 -17.04 -11.07 4.74
C LYS A 96 -18.51 -10.90 4.35
N LYS A 97 -19.39 -10.84 5.36
CA LYS A 97 -20.82 -10.62 5.16
C LYS A 97 -20.98 -9.23 4.54
N ARG A 98 -21.41 -9.16 3.27
CA ARG A 98 -21.65 -7.88 2.60
C ARG A 98 -22.84 -7.22 3.29
N ILE A 99 -22.60 -6.07 3.92
CA ILE A 99 -23.65 -5.28 4.54
C ILE A 99 -24.48 -4.70 3.39
N GLY A 100 -25.76 -5.06 3.30
CA GLY A 100 -26.67 -4.52 2.30
C GLY A 100 -26.99 -3.05 2.59
N LYS A 101 -27.31 -2.27 1.54
CA LYS A 101 -27.71 -0.85 1.67
C LYS A 101 -28.84 -0.66 2.70
N ALA A 102 -29.73 -1.65 2.84
CA ALA A 102 -30.78 -1.67 3.86
C ALA A 102 -30.25 -1.67 5.30
N ALA A 103 -29.15 -2.35 5.60
CA ALA A 103 -28.53 -2.33 6.92
C ALA A 103 -27.81 -1.00 7.21
N PHE A 104 -27.30 -0.34 6.16
CA PHE A 104 -26.75 1.02 6.27
C PHE A 104 -27.84 2.05 6.57
N ILE A 105 -28.99 1.98 5.87
CA ILE A 105 -30.15 2.86 6.11
C ILE A 105 -30.73 2.62 7.51
N LYS A 106 -30.84 1.36 7.96
CA LYS A 106 -31.30 1.04 9.33
C LYS A 106 -30.35 1.53 10.43
N ALA A 107 -29.04 1.57 10.16
CA ALA A 107 -28.06 2.12 11.11
C ALA A 107 -28.22 3.64 11.26
N PHE A 108 -28.46 4.37 10.17
CA PHE A 108 -28.72 5.82 10.21
C PHE A 108 -30.11 6.18 10.75
N ALA A 109 -31.11 5.31 10.56
CA ALA A 109 -32.45 5.52 11.11
C ALA A 109 -32.53 5.37 12.64
N ASN A 110 -31.58 4.65 13.26
CA ASN A 110 -31.44 4.55 14.71
C ASN A 110 -30.49 5.62 15.28
N LEU A 111 -30.57 6.86 14.79
CA LEU A 111 -29.84 8.00 15.36
C LEU A 111 -30.59 8.60 16.57
N ARG A 112 -31.02 7.74 17.49
CA ARG A 112 -31.70 8.16 18.73
C ARG A 112 -31.51 7.12 19.85
N LEU A 113 -30.26 6.92 20.24
CA LEU A 113 -29.85 6.65 21.62
C LEU A 113 -28.71 7.62 21.94
#